data_AF-A0A964H053-F1
#
_entry.id   AF-A0A964H053-F1
#
_cell.length_a   1.000
_cell.length_b   1.000
_cell.length_c   1.000
_cell.angle_alpha   90.00
_cell.angle_beta   90.00
_cell.angle_gamma   90.00
#
_symmetry.space_group_name_H-M   'P 1'
#
loop_
_entity.id
_entity.type
_entity.pdbx_description
1 polymer ?
#
loop_
_entity_poly.entity_id
_entity_poly.type
_entity_poly.pdbx_seq_one_letter_code
_entity_poly.pdbx_strand_id
1 'polypeptide(L)'
;MRDSLAGDSSEDGGRTQVVLFRVLHTLALFWMMAGLGTVMVAIWRAWATSDLETRLVLLTEAAEAETRWLLPGILATGITGFAWAASDDTNLVTTGWLLALEIVFSLDVFIFLPLMGVGLRRVRLLALQARKQGEVTDELRTALDDRVPIVFGTLIVVSVPIMTVLAVWKPF
;
A
#
# COMPACT_ATOMS: atom_id res chain seq x y z
N MET A 1 -41.35 -7.42 -32.84
CA MET A 1 -41.49 -7.31 -31.37
C MET A 1 -40.69 -8.40 -30.61
N ARG A 2 -39.73 -9.09 -31.26
CA ARG A 2 -38.89 -10.14 -30.64
C ARG A 2 -37.41 -9.75 -30.55
N ASP A 3 -36.99 -8.71 -31.27
CA ASP A 3 -35.61 -8.21 -31.30
C ASP A 3 -35.28 -7.24 -30.15
N SER A 4 -36.26 -6.84 -29.35
CA SER A 4 -36.08 -5.90 -28.23
C SER A 4 -35.60 -6.55 -26.93
N LEU A 5 -35.55 -7.89 -26.84
CA LEU A 5 -35.23 -8.62 -25.60
C LEU A 5 -33.79 -9.18 -25.57
N ALA A 6 -33.06 -9.10 -26.68
CA ALA A 6 -31.68 -9.61 -26.77
C ALA A 6 -30.62 -8.54 -26.49
N GLY A 7 -30.96 -7.24 -26.56
CA GLY A 7 -30.04 -6.15 -26.23
C GLY A 7 -29.88 -5.91 -24.73
N ASP A 8 -30.96 -6.11 -23.96
CA ASP A 8 -31.05 -5.77 -22.53
C ASP A 8 -30.10 -6.63 -21.65
N SER A 9 -29.94 -7.91 -21.97
CA SER A 9 -29.10 -8.82 -21.20
C SER A 9 -27.59 -8.58 -21.35
N SER A 10 -27.16 -7.95 -22.45
CA SER A 10 -25.75 -7.64 -22.71
C SER A 10 -25.31 -6.33 -22.04
N GLU A 11 -26.17 -5.31 -22.04
CA GLU A 11 -25.91 -4.04 -21.36
C GLU A 11 -25.96 -4.17 -19.84
N ASP A 12 -26.87 -4.99 -19.31
CA ASP A 12 -26.98 -5.25 -17.86
C ASP A 12 -25.77 -6.04 -17.33
N GLY A 13 -25.26 -6.98 -18.13
CA GLY A 13 -24.04 -7.74 -17.82
C GLY A 13 -22.80 -6.85 -17.72
N GLY A 14 -22.62 -5.91 -18.66
CA GLY A 14 -21.50 -4.96 -18.64
C GLY A 14 -21.56 -4.00 -17.45
N ARG A 15 -22.73 -3.41 -17.19
CA ARG A 15 -22.94 -2.49 -16.06
C ARG A 15 -22.69 -3.17 -14.71
N THR A 16 -23.13 -4.42 -14.56
CA THR A 16 -22.92 -5.21 -13.34
C THR A 16 -21.43 -5.48 -13.09
N GLN A 17 -20.65 -5.76 -14.14
CA GLN A 17 -19.20 -5.98 -14.01
C GLN A 17 -18.45 -4.72 -13.56
N VAL A 18 -18.76 -3.56 -14.16
CA VAL A 18 -18.15 -2.27 -13.76
C VAL A 18 -18.43 -1.97 -12.29
N VAL A 19 -19.68 -2.14 -11.85
CA VAL A 19 -20.06 -1.91 -10.44
C VAL A 19 -19.33 -2.88 -9.50
N LEU A 20 -19.23 -4.15 -9.87
CA LEU A 20 -18.53 -5.16 -9.08
C LEU A 20 -17.05 -4.81 -8.89
N PHE A 21 -16.32 -4.51 -9.98
CA PHE A 21 -14.91 -4.17 -9.89
C PHE A 21 -14.67 -2.86 -9.13
N ARG A 22 -15.56 -1.88 -9.27
CA ARG A 22 -15.50 -0.65 -8.47
C ARG A 22 -15.67 -0.92 -6.97
N VAL A 23 -16.61 -1.78 -6.58
CA VAL A 23 -16.80 -2.17 -5.17
C VAL A 23 -15.58 -2.92 -4.65
N LEU A 24 -15.07 -3.91 -5.41
CA LEU A 24 -13.86 -4.66 -5.05
C LEU A 24 -12.65 -3.73 -4.90
N HIS A 25 -12.48 -2.78 -5.81
CA HIS A 25 -11.41 -1.80 -5.74
C HIS A 25 -11.53 -0.89 -4.51
N THR A 26 -12.74 -0.43 -4.20
CA THR A 26 -12.99 0.38 -2.99
C THR A 26 -12.65 -0.40 -1.72
N LEU A 27 -13.05 -1.67 -1.63
CA LEU A 27 -12.70 -2.53 -0.49
C LEU A 27 -11.19 -2.77 -0.40
N ALA A 28 -10.52 -2.97 -1.54
CA ALA A 28 -9.07 -3.14 -1.59
C ALA A 28 -8.33 -1.87 -1.10
N LEU A 29 -8.80 -0.68 -1.47
CA LEU A 29 -8.28 0.60 -0.96
C LEU A 29 -8.42 0.69 0.56
N PHE A 30 -9.58 0.31 1.13
CA PHE A 30 -9.75 0.27 2.58
C PHE A 30 -8.78 -0.70 3.27
N TRP A 31 -8.58 -1.89 2.70
CA TRP A 31 -7.59 -2.84 3.22
C TRP A 31 -6.17 -2.26 3.15
N MET A 32 -5.77 -1.71 2.00
CA MET A 32 -4.48 -1.06 1.83
C MET A 32 -4.26 0.04 2.86
N MET A 33 -5.24 0.93 3.06
CA MET A 33 -5.16 2.03 4.03
C MET A 33 -5.07 1.53 5.48
N ALA A 34 -5.80 0.48 5.84
CA ALA A 34 -5.69 -0.16 7.15
C ALA A 34 -4.29 -0.77 7.36
N GLY A 35 -3.74 -1.43 6.34
CA GLY A 35 -2.37 -1.96 6.36
C GLY A 35 -1.33 -0.85 6.48
N LEU A 36 -1.49 0.25 5.76
CA LEU A 36 -0.58 1.38 5.82
C LEU A 36 -0.62 2.05 7.20
N GLY A 37 -1.83 2.26 7.74
CA GLY A 37 -2.03 2.83 9.07
C GLY A 37 -1.37 1.98 10.17
N THR A 38 -1.53 0.66 10.14
CA THR A 38 -0.93 -0.23 11.14
C THR A 38 0.61 -0.21 11.09
N VAL A 39 1.21 -0.22 9.90
CA VAL A 39 2.66 -0.11 9.73
C VAL A 39 3.18 1.26 10.19
N MET A 40 2.54 2.33 9.74
CA MET A 40 3.06 3.69 9.94
C MET A 40 2.91 4.18 11.37
N VAL A 41 1.81 3.82 12.04
CA VAL A 41 1.64 4.14 13.47
C VAL A 41 2.72 3.45 14.30
N ALA A 42 3.05 2.20 14.00
CA ALA A 42 4.11 1.48 14.71
C ALA A 42 5.49 2.12 14.45
N ILE A 43 5.82 2.48 13.20
CA ILE A 43 7.06 3.17 12.86
C ILE A 43 7.17 4.52 13.58
N TRP A 44 6.16 5.38 13.51
CA TRP A 44 6.22 6.70 14.16
C TRP A 44 6.34 6.58 15.68
N ARG A 45 5.64 5.64 16.31
CA ARG A 45 5.79 5.37 17.75
C ARG A 45 7.17 4.87 18.10
N ALA A 46 7.79 4.04 17.25
CA ALA A 46 9.15 3.53 17.46
C ALA A 46 10.19 4.66 17.46
N TRP A 47 9.97 5.68 16.63
CA TRP A 47 10.82 6.87 16.55
C TRP A 47 10.57 7.89 17.65
N ALA A 48 9.35 7.92 18.19
CA ALA A 48 9.00 8.79 19.31
C ALA A 48 9.51 8.28 20.67
N THR A 49 9.81 6.98 20.80
CA THR A 49 10.32 6.39 22.05
C THR A 49 11.85 6.45 22.13
N SER A 50 12.37 6.67 23.34
CA SER A 50 13.79 6.57 23.69
C SER A 50 14.18 5.18 24.20
N ASP A 51 13.19 4.34 24.55
CA ASP A 51 13.44 2.98 25.01
C ASP A 51 13.72 2.05 23.84
N LEU A 52 14.90 1.41 23.87
CA LEU A 52 15.39 0.55 22.82
C LEU A 52 14.54 -0.72 22.66
N GLU A 53 14.07 -1.29 23.78
CA GLU A 53 13.27 -2.51 23.77
C GLU A 53 11.89 -2.23 23.16
N THR A 54 11.24 -1.15 23.58
CA THR A 54 9.97 -0.70 22.96
C THR A 54 10.14 -0.40 21.47
N ARG A 55 11.24 0.25 21.07
CA ARG A 55 11.52 0.54 19.65
C ARG A 55 11.65 -0.76 18.84
N LEU A 56 12.38 -1.74 19.36
CA LEU A 56 12.55 -3.06 18.75
C LEU A 56 11.20 -3.77 18.51
N VAL A 57 10.35 -3.79 19.54
CA VAL A 57 9.03 -4.42 19.47
C VAL A 57 8.16 -3.75 18.40
N LEU A 58 8.09 -2.41 18.40
CA LEU A 58 7.28 -1.66 17.45
C LEU A 58 7.75 -1.83 16.00
N LEU A 59 9.06 -1.82 15.74
CA LEU A 59 9.58 -2.03 14.38
C LEU A 59 9.40 -3.49 13.89
N THR A 60 9.43 -4.45 14.82
CA THR A 60 9.10 -5.85 14.50
C THR A 60 7.62 -6.01 14.16
N GLU A 61 6.74 -5.37 14.93
CA GLU A 61 5.29 -5.34 14.67
C GLU A 61 5.00 -4.68 13.31
N ALA A 62 5.67 -3.57 13.00
CA ALA A 62 5.56 -2.92 11.70
C ALA A 62 5.96 -3.86 10.54
N ALA A 63 7.06 -4.60 10.67
CA ALA A 63 7.50 -5.57 9.65
C ALA A 63 6.48 -6.70 9.42
N GLU A 64 5.83 -7.16 10.49
CA GLU A 64 4.79 -8.19 10.39
C GLU A 64 3.50 -7.63 9.79
N ALA A 65 3.10 -6.42 10.18
CA ALA A 65 1.96 -5.72 9.60
C ALA A 65 2.17 -5.42 8.11
N GLU A 66 3.38 -5.04 7.70
CA GLU A 66 3.76 -4.82 6.30
C GLU A 66 3.45 -6.07 5.47
N THR A 67 3.91 -7.23 5.95
CA THR A 67 3.77 -8.50 5.23
C THR A 67 2.34 -9.05 5.27
N ARG A 68 1.65 -8.91 6.42
CA ARG A 68 0.34 -9.52 6.65
C ARG A 68 -0.82 -8.67 6.13
N TRP A 69 -0.68 -7.34 6.12
CA TRP A 69 -1.77 -6.42 5.82
C TRP A 69 -1.47 -5.51 4.64
N LEU A 70 -0.34 -4.79 4.67
CA LEU A 70 -0.05 -3.77 3.66
C LEU A 70 0.20 -4.37 2.27
N LEU A 71 1.09 -5.36 2.18
CA LEU A 71 1.42 -5.99 0.89
C LEU A 71 0.20 -6.60 0.18
N PRO A 72 -0.64 -7.43 0.85
CA PRO A 72 -1.87 -7.92 0.23
C PRO A 72 -2.82 -6.81 -0.19
N GLY A 73 -2.98 -5.76 0.63
CA GLY A 73 -3.85 -4.63 0.32
C GLY A 73 -3.39 -3.84 -0.90
N ILE A 74 -2.09 -3.59 -1.03
CA ILE A 74 -1.49 -2.93 -2.21
C ILE A 74 -1.71 -3.76 -3.47
N LEU A 75 -1.43 -5.08 -3.40
CA LEU A 75 -1.62 -5.98 -4.54
C LEU A 75 -3.09 -6.05 -4.97
N ALA A 76 -4.00 -6.17 -4.01
CA ALA A 76 -5.44 -6.15 -4.27
C ALA A 76 -5.87 -4.83 -4.92
N THR A 77 -5.34 -3.70 -4.44
CA THR A 77 -5.65 -2.36 -4.98
C THR A 77 -5.20 -2.24 -6.43
N GLY A 78 -3.97 -2.66 -6.74
CA GLY A 78 -3.46 -2.65 -8.11
C GLY A 78 -4.29 -3.53 -9.04
N ILE A 79 -4.49 -4.80 -8.70
CA ILE A 79 -5.23 -5.76 -9.54
C ILE A 79 -6.67 -5.29 -9.79
N THR A 80 -7.37 -4.87 -8.74
CA THR A 80 -8.76 -4.42 -8.86
C THR A 80 -8.89 -3.08 -9.58
N GLY A 81 -7.89 -2.20 -9.46
CA GLY A 81 -7.85 -0.92 -10.18
C GLY A 81 -7.72 -1.13 -11.68
N PHE A 82 -6.77 -1.98 -12.10
CA PHE A 82 -6.63 -2.36 -13.51
C PHE A 82 -7.87 -3.07 -14.05
N ALA A 83 -8.46 -3.99 -13.26
CA ALA A 83 -9.68 -4.70 -13.67
C ALA A 83 -10.86 -3.75 -13.84
N TRP A 84 -11.02 -2.77 -12.95
CA TRP A 84 -12.06 -1.74 -13.08
C TRP A 84 -11.84 -0.86 -14.32
N ALA A 85 -10.61 -0.36 -14.55
CA ALA A 85 -10.29 0.45 -15.72
C ALA A 85 -10.52 -0.32 -17.04
N ALA A 86 -10.16 -1.61 -17.08
CA ALA A 86 -10.41 -2.47 -18.22
C ALA A 86 -11.90 -2.72 -18.47
N SER A 87 -12.72 -2.81 -17.41
CA SER A 87 -14.17 -2.99 -17.55
C SER A 87 -14.91 -1.73 -18.00
N ASP A 88 -14.33 -0.56 -17.80
CA ASP A 88 -14.90 0.75 -18.15
C ASP A 88 -14.32 1.31 -19.47
N ASP A 89 -13.63 0.46 -20.26
CA ASP A 89 -12.91 0.82 -21.49
C ASP A 89 -12.00 2.07 -21.35
N THR A 90 -11.51 2.32 -20.14
CA THR A 90 -10.74 3.52 -19.82
C THR A 90 -9.28 3.31 -20.18
N ASN A 91 -8.77 4.14 -21.08
CA ASN A 91 -7.36 4.10 -21.46
C ASN A 91 -6.51 4.88 -20.45
N LEU A 92 -5.83 4.13 -19.57
CA LEU A 92 -4.94 4.65 -18.52
C LEU A 92 -3.75 5.45 -19.07
N VAL A 93 -3.31 5.16 -20.29
CA VAL A 93 -2.10 5.77 -20.88
C VAL A 93 -2.43 7.08 -21.57
N THR A 94 -3.57 7.17 -22.26
CA THR A 94 -3.98 8.40 -22.95
C THR A 94 -4.64 9.41 -22.01
N THR A 95 -5.15 8.94 -20.86
CA THR A 95 -5.74 9.80 -19.84
C THR A 95 -4.64 10.33 -18.91
N GLY A 96 -4.08 11.49 -19.24
CA GLY A 96 -2.85 12.01 -18.60
C GLY A 96 -2.88 12.08 -17.06
N TRP A 97 -4.03 12.35 -16.44
CA TRP A 97 -4.14 12.38 -14.98
C TRP A 97 -4.15 10.96 -14.35
N LEU A 98 -4.75 9.97 -15.03
CA LEU A 98 -4.69 8.57 -14.62
C LEU A 98 -3.27 8.03 -14.74
N LEU A 99 -2.56 8.42 -15.80
CA LEU A 99 -1.14 8.09 -15.94
C LEU A 99 -0.31 8.67 -14.80
N ALA A 100 -0.56 9.93 -14.39
CA ALA A 100 0.12 10.53 -13.26
C ALA A 100 -0.18 9.78 -11.94
N LEU A 101 -1.43 9.38 -11.71
CA LEU A 101 -1.81 8.56 -10.57
C LEU A 101 -1.07 7.21 -10.57
N GLU A 102 -1.02 6.54 -11.72
CA GLU A 102 -0.34 5.25 -11.89
C GLU A 102 1.17 5.36 -11.68
N ILE A 103 1.79 6.47 -12.11
CA ILE A 103 3.20 6.75 -11.85
C ILE A 103 3.46 6.89 -10.35
N VAL A 104 2.64 7.66 -9.63
CA VAL A 104 2.80 7.82 -8.18
C VAL A 104 2.61 6.49 -7.46
N PHE A 105 1.57 5.72 -7.82
CA PHE A 105 1.35 4.38 -7.28
C PHE A 105 2.55 3.46 -7.56
N SER A 106 3.08 3.49 -8.79
CA SER A 106 4.25 2.70 -9.16
C SER A 106 5.49 3.07 -8.35
N LEU A 107 5.72 4.36 -8.08
CA LEU A 107 6.82 4.80 -7.22
C LEU A 107 6.67 4.25 -5.80
N ASP A 108 5.45 4.27 -5.25
CA ASP A 108 5.19 3.72 -3.92
C ASP A 108 5.46 2.21 -3.89
N VAL A 109 4.95 1.47 -4.87
CA VAL A 109 5.03 0.00 -4.93
C VAL A 109 6.44 -0.51 -5.24
N PHE A 110 7.14 0.12 -6.18
CA PHE A 110 8.43 -0.39 -6.68
C PHE A 110 9.64 0.26 -6.03
N ILE A 111 9.49 1.42 -5.39
CA ILE A 111 10.61 2.14 -4.79
C ILE A 111 10.43 2.31 -3.29
N PHE A 112 9.38 3.03 -2.84
CA PHE A 112 9.29 3.41 -1.43
C PHE A 112 8.98 2.23 -0.52
N LEU A 113 8.03 1.38 -0.92
CA LEU A 113 7.64 0.21 -0.13
C LEU A 113 8.79 -0.80 0.00
N PRO A 114 9.51 -1.19 -1.07
CA PRO A 114 10.68 -2.07 -0.92
C PRO A 114 11.78 -1.47 -0.06
N LEU A 115 12.07 -0.17 -0.19
CA LEU A 115 13.11 0.49 0.62
C LEU A 115 12.74 0.53 2.12
N MET A 116 11.49 0.84 2.44
CA MET A 116 10.96 0.73 3.80
C MET A 116 11.05 -0.71 4.32
N GLY A 117 10.60 -1.68 3.52
CA GLY A 117 10.58 -3.09 3.88
C GLY A 117 11.96 -3.69 4.13
N VAL A 118 13.00 -3.27 3.38
CA VAL A 118 14.38 -3.68 3.64
C VAL A 118 14.84 -3.26 5.03
N GLY A 119 14.57 -2.01 5.43
CA GLY A 119 14.92 -1.52 6.76
C GLY A 119 14.19 -2.28 7.87
N LEU A 120 12.87 -2.49 7.72
CA LEU A 120 12.07 -3.25 8.68
C LEU A 120 12.52 -4.72 8.82
N ARG A 121 12.78 -5.39 7.69
CA ARG A 121 13.27 -6.77 7.68
C ARG A 121 14.65 -6.90 8.33
N ARG A 122 15.54 -5.95 8.09
CA ARG A 122 16.87 -5.91 8.71
C ARG A 122 16.76 -5.85 10.24
N VAL A 123 15.95 -4.94 10.77
CA VAL A 123 15.70 -4.83 12.22
C VAL A 123 15.13 -6.13 12.77
N ARG A 124 14.11 -6.72 12.12
CA ARG A 124 13.51 -7.99 12.56
C ARG A 124 14.51 -9.13 12.62
N LEU A 125 15.38 -9.27 11.61
CA LEU A 125 16.40 -10.33 11.58
C LEU A 125 17.42 -10.17 12.71
N LEU A 126 17.93 -8.95 12.91
CA LEU A 126 18.88 -8.64 13.97
C LEU A 126 18.25 -8.79 15.36
N ALA A 127 16.98 -8.43 15.52
CA ALA A 127 16.21 -8.66 16.74
C ALA A 127 16.14 -10.16 17.09
N LEU A 128 15.86 -11.00 16.09
CA LEU A 128 15.82 -12.46 16.28
C LEU A 128 17.20 -13.03 16.65
N GLN A 129 18.28 -12.48 16.11
CA GLN A 129 19.65 -12.88 16.46
C GLN A 129 20.02 -12.46 17.88
N ALA A 130 19.75 -11.21 18.26
CA ALA A 130 19.99 -10.70 19.62
C ALA A 130 19.20 -11.51 20.67
N ARG A 131 17.94 -11.85 20.40
CA ARG A 131 17.13 -12.72 21.27
C ARG A 131 17.73 -14.11 21.45
N LYS A 132 18.40 -14.66 20.44
CA LYS A 132 19.08 -15.96 20.53
C LYS A 132 20.39 -15.88 21.32
N GLN A 133 21.09 -14.76 21.24
CA GLN A 133 22.37 -14.54 21.93
C GLN A 133 22.18 -14.00 23.36
N GLY A 134 21.01 -13.46 23.69
CA GLY A 134 20.70 -12.85 24.98
C GLY A 134 21.26 -11.43 25.16
N GLU A 135 21.87 -10.86 24.12
CA GLU A 135 22.53 -9.57 24.17
C GLU A 135 22.17 -8.70 22.96
N VAL A 136 22.05 -7.39 23.19
CA VAL A 136 21.84 -6.39 22.13
C VAL A 136 23.18 -6.08 21.49
N THR A 137 23.33 -6.48 20.23
CA THR A 137 24.54 -6.23 19.42
C THR A 137 24.61 -4.78 18.92
N ASP A 138 25.82 -4.29 18.64
CA ASP A 138 26.03 -2.94 18.06
C ASP A 138 25.41 -2.81 16.66
N GLU A 139 25.34 -3.91 15.92
CA GLU A 139 24.69 -3.96 14.61
C GLU A 139 23.17 -3.72 14.74
N LEU A 140 22.53 -4.31 15.78
CA LEU A 140 21.12 -4.07 16.05
C LEU A 140 20.87 -2.61 16.44
N ARG A 141 21.72 -2.01 17.29
CA ARG A 141 21.62 -0.58 17.62
C ARG A 141 21.70 0.29 16.37
N THR A 142 22.66 -0.01 15.50
CA THR A 142 22.85 0.71 14.23
C THR A 142 21.62 0.58 13.32
N ALA A 143 21.01 -0.60 13.25
CA ALA A 143 19.79 -0.81 12.46
C ALA A 143 18.56 -0.10 13.06
N LEU A 144 18.47 0.02 14.39
CA LEU A 144 17.39 0.74 15.07
C LEU A 144 17.48 2.26 14.92
N ASP A 145 18.68 2.79 14.62
CA ASP A 145 18.90 4.21 14.34
C ASP A 145 18.80 4.55 12.84
N ASP A 146 18.51 3.57 11.98
CA ASP A 146 18.37 3.76 10.54
C ASP A 146 17.02 4.43 10.20
N ARG A 147 17.08 5.65 9.67
CA ARG A 147 15.91 6.48 9.32
C ARG A 147 15.19 6.03 8.04
N VAL A 148 15.71 5.04 7.31
CA VAL A 148 15.12 4.58 6.04
C VAL A 148 13.62 4.25 6.19
N PRO A 149 13.15 3.43 7.14
CA PRO A 149 11.72 3.09 7.23
C PRO A 149 10.81 4.28 7.49
N ILE A 150 11.22 5.25 8.33
CA ILE A 150 10.40 6.42 8.64
C ILE A 150 10.35 7.40 7.47
N VAL A 151 11.46 7.60 6.76
CA VAL A 151 11.50 8.50 5.60
C VAL A 151 10.61 7.95 4.49
N PHE A 152 10.84 6.72 4.04
CA PHE A 152 10.07 6.15 2.94
C PHE A 152 8.62 5.86 3.32
N GLY A 153 8.36 5.41 4.54
CA GLY A 153 7.00 5.27 5.04
C GLY A 153 6.24 6.59 5.06
N THR A 154 6.88 7.68 5.47
CA THR A 154 6.26 9.02 5.46
C THR A 154 6.01 9.52 4.04
N LEU A 155 6.93 9.24 3.09
CA LEU A 155 6.71 9.55 1.68
C LEU A 155 5.47 8.85 1.12
N ILE A 156 5.25 7.56 1.46
CA ILE A 156 4.03 6.82 1.10
C ILE A 156 2.79 7.46 1.74
N VAL A 157 2.85 7.88 3.01
CA VAL A 157 1.70 8.55 3.64
C VAL A 157 1.39 9.88 2.96
N VAL A 158 2.41 10.63 2.54
CA VAL A 158 2.25 11.91 1.84
C VAL A 158 1.78 11.73 0.40
N SER A 159 2.16 10.63 -0.26
CA SER A 159 1.69 10.32 -1.62
C SER A 159 0.19 10.01 -1.65
N VAL A 160 -0.38 9.41 -0.60
CA VAL A 160 -1.82 9.06 -0.55
C VAL A 160 -2.75 10.27 -0.78
N PRO A 161 -2.60 11.42 -0.08
CA PRO A 161 -3.36 12.63 -0.40
C PRO A 161 -3.17 13.11 -1.83
N ILE A 162 -1.95 13.02 -2.38
CA ILE A 162 -1.65 13.42 -3.77
C ILE A 162 -2.43 12.53 -4.74
N MET A 163 -2.37 11.21 -4.54
CA MET A 163 -3.13 10.23 -5.32
C MET A 163 -4.63 10.45 -5.19
N THR A 164 -5.12 10.78 -3.98
CA THR A 164 -6.55 11.05 -3.74
C THR A 164 -7.01 12.27 -4.51
N VAL A 165 -6.23 13.35 -4.49
CA VAL A 165 -6.51 14.55 -5.29
C VAL A 165 -6.50 14.21 -6.77
N LEU A 166 -5.50 13.49 -7.26
CA LEU A 166 -5.44 13.05 -8.66
C LEU A 166 -6.64 12.18 -9.04
N ALA A 167 -7.11 11.29 -8.16
CA ALA A 167 -8.24 10.40 -8.39
C ALA A 167 -9.59 11.15 -8.48
N VAL A 168 -9.76 12.21 -7.69
CA VAL A 168 -10.99 13.01 -7.66
C VAL A 168 -11.00 14.08 -8.74
N TRP A 169 -9.82 14.60 -9.08
CA TRP A 169 -9.69 15.67 -10.06
C TRP A 169 -9.87 15.10 -11.47
N LYS A 170 -11.12 14.94 -11.89
CA LYS A 170 -11.53 14.73 -13.28
C LYS A 170 -11.37 16.07 -14.02
N PRO A 171 -10.33 16.31 -14.85
CA PRO A 171 -10.48 17.30 -15.89
C PRO A 171 -11.49 16.73 -16.88
N PHE A 172 -12.51 17.53 -17.15
CA PHE A 172 -13.61 17.26 -18.07
C PHE A 172 -13.11 16.85 -19.46
#